data_AF-A0A1Q9CXS5-F1
#
_entry.id   AF-A0A1Q9CXS5-F1
#
_cell.length_a   1.000
_cell.length_b   1.000
_cell.length_c   1.000
_cell.angle_alpha   90.00
_cell.angle_beta   90.00
_cell.angle_gamma   90.00
#
_symmetry.space_group_name_H-M   'P 1'
#
loop_
_entity.id
_entity.type
_entity.pdbx_description
1 polymer ?
#
loop_
_entity_poly.entity_id
_entity_poly.type
_entity_poly.pdbx_seq_one_letter_code
_entity_poly.pdbx_strand_id
1 'polypeptide(L)'
;MGVGLPVQREGYWTPAATPGQCDFSVLRCRSAAQCPMNVLGGCADGRTGMACNNCQQGSFATEDGSCQKCQAADALPATIMAIVALLILILLLSSINADLNQQSLSILTVAAIGGQMVMAVQALGSIRQLTVNWVPPVHDLIQLTQLLTFDFDIIRISCVYGVPAEVS
;
A
#
# COMPACT_ATOMS: atom_id res chain seq x y z
N MET A 1 -8.72 -37.89 -27.85
CA MET A 1 -9.46 -37.25 -26.75
C MET A 1 -8.71 -35.96 -26.43
N GLY A 2 -9.23 -34.83 -26.90
CA GLY A 2 -8.53 -33.55 -26.79
C GLY A 2 -8.47 -33.13 -25.33
N VAL A 3 -7.26 -32.91 -24.82
CA VAL A 3 -7.04 -32.22 -23.55
C VAL A 3 -7.73 -30.86 -23.67
N GLY A 4 -8.69 -30.58 -22.78
CA GLY A 4 -9.33 -29.26 -22.73
C GLY A 4 -8.29 -28.18 -22.55
N LEU A 5 -8.60 -26.96 -22.98
CA LEU A 5 -7.71 -25.81 -22.79
C LEU A 5 -7.36 -25.69 -21.29
N PRO A 6 -6.08 -25.48 -20.94
CA PRO A 6 -5.68 -25.29 -19.55
C PRO A 6 -6.42 -24.09 -18.95
N VAL A 7 -6.95 -24.27 -17.74
CA VAL A 7 -7.62 -23.23 -16.96
C VAL A 7 -6.78 -22.88 -15.74
N GLN A 8 -6.86 -21.63 -15.28
CA GLN A 8 -6.17 -21.21 -14.08
C GLN A 8 -6.94 -21.70 -12.83
N ARG A 9 -6.22 -22.08 -11.79
CA ARG A 9 -6.79 -22.47 -10.49
C ARG A 9 -6.92 -21.25 -9.58
N GLU A 10 -7.92 -21.26 -8.70
CA GLU A 10 -8.08 -20.22 -7.68
C GLU A 10 -6.79 -19.97 -6.88
N GLY A 11 -6.49 -18.69 -6.61
CA GLY A 11 -5.27 -18.27 -5.91
C GLY A 11 -3.99 -18.31 -6.75
N TYR A 12 -4.08 -18.74 -8.01
CA TYR A 12 -2.96 -18.74 -8.95
C TYR A 12 -3.34 -18.00 -10.24
N TRP A 13 -2.36 -17.32 -10.80
CA TRP A 13 -2.47 -16.62 -12.07
C TRP A 13 -1.32 -17.01 -12.97
N THR A 14 -1.59 -17.11 -14.26
CA THR A 14 -0.57 -17.36 -15.28
C THR A 14 -0.98 -16.63 -16.56
N PRO A 15 -0.04 -16.04 -17.31
CA PRO A 15 -0.37 -15.30 -18.53
C PRO A 15 -1.05 -16.21 -19.56
N ALA A 16 -1.84 -15.60 -20.44
CA ALA A 16 -2.45 -16.32 -21.55
C ALA A 16 -1.36 -16.91 -22.46
N ALA A 17 -1.53 -18.15 -22.89
CA ALA A 17 -0.55 -18.83 -23.74
C ALA A 17 -0.51 -18.17 -25.14
N THR A 18 0.56 -17.45 -25.43
CA THR A 18 0.82 -16.93 -26.78
C THR A 18 1.35 -18.07 -27.68
N PRO A 19 0.84 -18.24 -28.91
CA PRO A 19 1.33 -19.29 -29.80
C PRO A 19 2.84 -19.14 -30.06
N GLY A 20 3.63 -20.15 -29.66
CA GLY A 20 5.08 -20.19 -29.86
C GLY A 20 5.94 -19.76 -28.66
N GLN A 21 5.32 -19.37 -27.53
CA GLN A 21 6.04 -19.02 -26.31
C GLN A 21 5.85 -20.11 -25.25
N CYS A 22 6.93 -20.82 -24.90
CA CYS A 22 6.94 -21.90 -23.90
C CYS A 22 7.39 -21.41 -22.51
N ASP A 23 7.05 -20.17 -22.15
CA ASP A 23 7.38 -19.59 -20.85
C ASP A 23 6.11 -19.47 -20.01
N PHE A 24 5.93 -20.41 -19.07
CA PHE A 24 4.81 -20.44 -18.16
C PHE A 24 5.28 -20.01 -16.77
N SER A 25 5.06 -18.75 -16.43
CA SER A 25 5.19 -18.28 -15.05
C SER A 25 3.86 -18.50 -14.32
N VAL A 26 3.89 -19.33 -13.27
CA VAL A 26 2.74 -19.51 -12.37
C VAL A 26 2.99 -18.66 -11.14
N LEU A 27 2.17 -17.63 -10.97
CA LEU A 27 2.27 -16.69 -9.87
C LEU A 27 1.19 -16.97 -8.85
N ARG A 28 1.55 -16.89 -7.57
CA ARG A 28 0.61 -17.01 -6.46
C ARG A 28 0.03 -15.63 -6.16
N CYS A 29 -1.29 -15.53 -6.14
CA CYS A 29 -1.98 -14.30 -5.78
C CYS A 29 -2.03 -14.13 -4.26
N ARG A 30 -2.17 -12.89 -3.78
CA ARG A 30 -2.23 -12.58 -2.34
C ARG A 30 -3.48 -13.19 -1.67
N SER A 31 -4.59 -13.29 -2.41
CA SER A 31 -5.81 -13.95 -1.97
C SER A 31 -6.48 -14.70 -3.12
N ALA A 32 -7.19 -15.79 -2.80
CA ALA A 32 -7.98 -16.55 -3.76
C ALA A 32 -9.11 -15.72 -4.38
N ALA A 33 -9.63 -14.71 -3.66
CA ALA A 33 -10.66 -13.79 -4.17
C ALA A 33 -10.16 -12.87 -5.30
N GLN A 34 -8.84 -12.67 -5.41
CA GLN A 34 -8.23 -11.81 -6.44
C GLN A 34 -8.06 -12.55 -7.77
N CYS A 35 -7.83 -13.87 -7.68
CA CYS A 35 -7.58 -14.77 -8.80
C CYS A 35 -8.57 -15.94 -8.73
N PRO A 36 -9.79 -15.77 -9.27
CA PRO A 36 -10.78 -16.83 -9.33
C PRO A 36 -10.39 -17.87 -10.38
N MET A 37 -11.01 -19.05 -10.30
CA MET A 37 -10.92 -20.04 -11.37
C MET A 37 -11.50 -19.46 -12.66
N ASN A 38 -10.66 -19.27 -13.68
CA ASN A 38 -11.02 -18.66 -14.96
C ASN A 38 -10.08 -19.12 -16.09
N VAL A 39 -10.21 -18.54 -17.28
CA VAL A 39 -9.23 -18.68 -18.37
C VAL A 39 -7.85 -18.14 -17.96
N LEU A 40 -6.79 -18.63 -18.59
CA LEU A 40 -5.43 -18.12 -18.37
C LEU A 40 -5.38 -16.61 -18.60
N GLY A 41 -4.71 -15.90 -17.70
CA GLY A 41 -4.60 -14.44 -17.71
C GLY A 41 -5.80 -13.71 -17.11
N GLY A 42 -6.87 -14.41 -16.73
CA GLY A 42 -8.10 -13.80 -16.20
C GLY A 42 -7.94 -13.28 -14.76
N CYS A 43 -8.55 -12.14 -14.46
CA CYS A 43 -8.60 -11.57 -13.11
C CYS A 43 -10.03 -11.46 -12.59
N ALA A 44 -10.19 -11.31 -11.27
CA ALA A 44 -11.47 -10.92 -10.68
C ALA A 44 -11.93 -9.54 -11.18
N ASP A 45 -13.23 -9.27 -11.03
CA ASP A 45 -13.81 -7.99 -11.45
C ASP A 45 -13.08 -6.79 -10.84
N GLY A 46 -12.76 -5.82 -11.70
CA GLY A 46 -12.06 -4.61 -11.28
C GLY A 46 -10.56 -4.79 -11.00
N ARG A 47 -9.96 -5.95 -11.32
CA ARG A 47 -8.52 -6.20 -11.19
C ARG A 47 -7.82 -6.34 -12.54
N THR A 48 -6.56 -5.93 -12.58
CA THR A 48 -5.70 -5.95 -13.76
C THR A 48 -4.23 -6.16 -13.38
N GLY A 49 -3.39 -6.45 -14.37
CA GLY A 49 -1.95 -6.59 -14.21
C GLY A 49 -1.51 -8.01 -13.80
N MET A 50 -0.20 -8.17 -13.66
CA MET A 50 0.44 -9.44 -13.32
C MET A 50 -0.04 -9.93 -11.94
N ALA A 51 -0.44 -11.21 -11.87
CA ALA A 51 -1.04 -11.82 -10.67
C ALA A 51 -2.27 -11.08 -10.09
N CYS A 52 -2.97 -10.30 -10.93
CA CYS A 52 -4.15 -9.51 -10.53
C CYS A 52 -3.89 -8.60 -9.32
N ASN A 53 -2.64 -8.13 -9.18
CA ASN A 53 -2.23 -7.37 -8.00
C ASN A 53 -2.83 -5.97 -7.95
N ASN A 54 -3.16 -5.39 -9.12
CA ASN A 54 -3.63 -4.00 -9.22
C ASN A 54 -5.16 -3.95 -9.38
N CYS A 55 -5.78 -2.97 -8.74
CA CYS A 55 -7.15 -2.57 -9.10
C CYS A 55 -7.14 -1.68 -10.34
N GLN A 56 -8.24 -1.69 -11.10
CA GLN A 56 -8.44 -0.79 -12.24
C GLN A 56 -8.36 0.68 -11.82
N GLN A 57 -8.09 1.56 -12.79
CA GLN A 57 -8.00 3.00 -12.56
C GLN A 57 -9.22 3.54 -11.81
N GLY A 58 -8.97 4.38 -10.80
CA GLY A 58 -10.03 4.94 -9.97
C GLY A 58 -10.66 3.92 -9.02
N SER A 59 -9.99 2.81 -8.72
CA SER A 59 -10.40 1.84 -7.70
C SER A 59 -9.24 1.52 -6.73
N PHE A 60 -9.57 1.14 -5.50
CA PHE A 60 -8.63 0.76 -4.44
C PHE A 60 -8.98 -0.63 -3.89
N ALA A 61 -7.97 -1.33 -3.36
CA ALA A 61 -8.15 -2.66 -2.77
C ALA A 61 -8.69 -2.55 -1.34
N THR A 62 -9.71 -3.34 -1.00
CA THR A 62 -10.19 -3.51 0.38
C THR A 62 -9.48 -4.67 1.07
N GLU A 63 -9.62 -4.78 2.40
CA GLU A 63 -9.05 -5.89 3.20
C GLU A 63 -9.50 -7.28 2.69
N ASP A 64 -10.73 -7.38 2.17
CA ASP A 64 -11.28 -8.61 1.59
C ASP A 64 -10.67 -8.98 0.22
N GLY A 65 -9.82 -8.12 -0.35
CA GLY A 65 -9.25 -8.29 -1.68
C GLY A 65 -10.19 -7.88 -2.82
N SER A 66 -11.34 -7.28 -2.54
CA SER A 66 -12.20 -6.66 -3.56
C SER A 66 -11.66 -5.30 -4.00
N CYS A 67 -12.05 -4.82 -5.17
CA CYS A 67 -11.72 -3.48 -5.64
C CYS A 67 -12.96 -2.58 -5.53
N GLN A 68 -12.87 -1.49 -4.78
CA GLN A 68 -13.93 -0.48 -4.67
C GLN A 68 -13.56 0.78 -5.42
N LYS A 69 -14.56 1.45 -6.01
CA LYS A 69 -14.34 2.72 -6.73
C LYS A 69 -14.03 3.84 -5.76
N CYS A 70 -13.08 4.70 -6.13
CA CYS A 70 -12.70 5.87 -5.38
C CYS A 70 -13.84 6.89 -5.35
N GLN A 71 -14.20 7.35 -4.16
CA GLN A 71 -15.09 8.49 -3.98
C GLN A 71 -14.26 9.77 -3.71
N ALA A 72 -14.82 10.95 -3.98
CA ALA A 72 -14.12 12.22 -3.72
C ALA A 72 -13.68 12.39 -2.25
N ALA A 73 -14.39 11.77 -1.31
CA ALA A 73 -14.04 11.76 0.11
C ALA A 73 -12.75 10.95 0.39
N ASP A 74 -12.43 9.97 -0.44
CA ASP A 74 -11.27 9.08 -0.25
C ASP A 74 -9.94 9.74 -0.64
N ALA A 75 -9.99 10.82 -1.42
CA ALA A 75 -8.82 11.64 -1.73
C ALA A 75 -8.54 12.71 -0.66
N LEU A 76 -9.49 12.94 0.26
CA LEU A 76 -9.41 13.97 1.30
C LEU A 76 -8.22 13.77 2.28
N PRO A 77 -7.89 12.54 2.74
CA PRO A 77 -6.72 12.33 3.59
C PRO A 77 -5.42 12.70 2.87
N ALA A 78 -5.33 12.39 1.57
CA ALA A 78 -4.14 12.69 0.76
C ALA A 78 -3.95 14.20 0.57
N THR A 79 -5.03 14.95 0.32
CA THR A 79 -4.96 16.41 0.16
C THR A 79 -4.62 17.11 1.47
N ILE A 80 -5.20 16.69 2.59
CA ILE A 80 -4.85 17.21 3.92
C ILE A 80 -3.37 16.96 4.22
N MET A 81 -2.88 15.74 3.96
CA MET A 81 -1.47 15.41 4.16
C MET A 81 -0.52 16.25 3.30
N ALA A 82 -0.86 16.48 2.04
CA ALA A 82 -0.08 17.34 1.16
C ALA A 82 0.00 18.79 1.70
N ILE A 83 -1.11 19.31 2.22
CA ILE A 83 -1.14 20.65 2.84
C ILE A 83 -0.29 20.68 4.10
N VAL A 84 -0.42 19.70 4.99
CA VAL A 84 0.37 19.61 6.23
C VAL A 84 1.86 19.50 5.91
N ALA A 85 2.25 18.68 4.93
CA ALA A 85 3.63 18.55 4.50
C ALA A 85 4.19 19.88 3.96
N LEU A 86 3.42 20.62 3.18
CA LEU A 86 3.79 21.95 2.68
C LEU A 86 3.97 22.96 3.82
N LEU A 87 3.06 22.97 4.82
CA LEU A 87 3.17 23.84 5.98
C LEU A 87 4.42 23.53 6.80
N ILE A 88 4.72 22.25 7.04
CA ILE A 88 5.95 21.81 7.73
C ILE A 88 7.19 22.27 6.94
N LEU A 89 7.19 22.12 5.62
CA LEU A 89 8.30 22.56 4.78
C LEU A 89 8.52 24.08 4.88
N ILE A 90 7.45 24.88 4.84
CA ILE A 90 7.53 26.34 5.00
C ILE A 90 8.09 26.70 6.38
N LEU A 91 7.62 26.04 7.44
CA LEU A 91 8.12 26.24 8.80
C LEU A 91 9.61 25.90 8.90
N LEU A 92 10.03 24.75 8.36
CA LEU A 92 11.43 24.33 8.33
C LEU A 92 12.30 25.35 7.59
N LEU A 93 11.89 25.78 6.39
CA LEU A 93 12.62 26.80 5.61
C LEU A 93 12.71 28.14 6.37
N SER A 94 11.64 28.55 7.04
CA SER A 94 11.65 29.77 7.87
C SER A 94 12.60 29.64 9.07
N SER A 95 12.68 28.45 9.68
CA SER A 95 13.51 28.19 10.84
C SER A 95 15.00 28.05 10.52
N ILE A 96 15.35 27.62 9.30
CA ILE A 96 16.74 27.55 8.81
C ILE A 96 17.26 28.96 8.47
N ASN A 97 16.38 29.85 7.99
CA ASN A 97 16.71 31.25 7.73
C ASN A 97 16.77 32.11 9.00
N ALA A 98 16.23 31.64 10.12
CA ALA A 98 16.38 32.28 11.42
C ALA A 98 17.78 31.92 11.99
N ASP A 99 18.50 32.91 12.53
CA ASP A 99 19.87 32.74 13.03
C ASP A 99 20.03 31.51 13.94
N LEU A 100 20.76 30.51 13.45
CA LEU A 100 21.12 29.28 14.18
C LEU A 100 21.86 29.59 15.50
N ASN A 101 22.45 30.78 15.61
CA ASN A 101 23.20 31.24 16.77
C ASN A 101 22.32 31.50 18.01
N GLN A 102 20.99 31.59 17.87
CA GLN A 102 20.05 31.69 19.00
C GLN A 102 19.41 30.34 19.40
N GLN A 103 19.60 29.28 18.61
CA GLN A 103 19.01 27.98 18.93
C GLN A 103 19.89 27.25 19.96
N SER A 104 19.37 27.10 21.18
CA SER A 104 20.08 26.34 22.20
C SER A 104 20.30 24.89 21.74
N LEU A 105 21.54 24.39 21.86
CA LEU A 105 21.91 23.00 21.63
C LEU A 105 20.96 22.00 22.34
N SER A 106 20.37 22.43 23.46
CA SER A 106 19.36 21.68 24.21
C SER A 106 18.08 21.41 23.42
N ILE A 107 17.55 22.41 22.68
CA ILE A 107 16.33 22.23 21.86
C ILE A 107 16.59 21.25 20.71
N LEU A 108 17.75 21.37 20.05
CA LEU A 108 18.18 20.47 18.98
C LEU A 108 18.31 19.03 19.48
N THR A 109 18.87 18.83 20.67
CA THR A 109 19.04 17.50 21.27
C THR A 109 17.70 16.88 21.67
N VAL A 110 16.79 17.68 22.26
CA VAL A 110 15.42 17.22 22.59
C VAL A 110 14.64 16.85 21.33
N ALA A 111 14.75 17.66 20.26
CA ALA A 111 14.13 17.35 18.98
C ALA A 111 14.69 16.05 18.36
N ALA A 112 16.01 15.83 18.44
CA ALA A 112 16.65 14.62 17.95
C ALA A 112 16.17 13.36 18.71
N ILE A 113 16.13 13.42 20.04
CA ILE A 113 15.65 12.30 20.88
C ILE A 113 14.16 12.04 20.62
N GLY A 114 13.35 13.10 20.52
CA GLY A 114 11.93 12.98 20.18
C GLY A 114 11.72 12.33 18.81
N GLY A 115 12.50 12.74 17.81
CA GLY A 115 12.48 12.14 16.47
C GLY A 115 12.84 10.66 16.49
N GLN A 116 13.88 10.27 17.24
CA GLN A 116 14.28 8.87 17.38
C GLN A 116 13.18 8.02 18.03
N MET A 117 12.48 8.55 19.04
CA MET A 117 11.37 7.86 19.69
C MET A 117 10.20 7.63 18.73
N VAL A 118 9.86 8.65 17.95
CA VAL A 118 8.83 8.56 16.90
C VAL A 118 9.22 7.52 15.84
N MET A 119 10.47 7.50 15.39
CA MET A 119 10.95 6.51 14.43
C MET A 119 10.89 5.07 14.98
N ALA A 120 11.22 4.89 16.26
CA ALA A 120 11.10 3.58 16.91
C ALA A 120 9.65 3.09 16.93
N VAL A 121 8.70 3.96 17.30
CA VAL A 121 7.26 3.63 17.29
C VAL A 121 6.78 3.28 15.88
N GLN A 122 7.20 4.04 14.86
CA GLN A 122 6.84 3.74 13.48
C GLN A 122 7.41 2.40 12.99
N ALA A 123 8.65 2.06 13.37
CA ALA A 123 9.24 0.78 13.05
C ALA A 123 8.44 -0.39 13.65
N LEU A 124 7.98 -0.25 14.90
CA LEU A 124 7.08 -1.22 15.53
C LEU A 124 5.73 -1.35 14.80
N GLY A 125 5.14 -0.24 14.36
CA GLY A 125 3.88 -0.27 13.60
C GLY A 125 3.99 -0.99 12.26
N SER A 126 5.15 -0.95 11.59
CA SER A 126 5.38 -1.65 10.32
C SER A 126 5.27 -3.18 10.41
N ILE A 127 5.46 -3.77 11.60
CA ILE A 127 5.34 -5.21 11.86
C ILE A 127 3.93 -5.73 11.53
N ARG A 128 2.91 -4.86 11.52
CA ARG A 128 1.54 -5.20 11.11
C ARG A 128 1.41 -5.66 9.68
N GLN A 129 2.33 -5.27 8.80
CA GLN A 129 2.29 -5.71 7.41
C GLN A 129 2.56 -7.22 7.27
N LEU A 130 3.07 -7.87 8.33
CA LEU A 130 3.13 -9.31 8.39
C LEU A 130 1.76 -9.88 8.80
N THR A 131 1.26 -10.82 7.99
CA THR A 131 0.06 -11.63 8.26
C THR A 131 0.32 -12.68 9.35
N VAL A 132 0.57 -12.21 10.57
CA VAL A 132 0.77 -13.05 11.76
C VAL A 132 -0.42 -12.84 12.70
N ASN A 133 -1.08 -13.92 13.09
CA ASN A 133 -2.14 -13.90 14.08
C ASN A 133 -1.53 -13.71 15.47
N TRP A 134 -1.41 -12.45 15.92
CA TRP A 134 -0.86 -12.12 17.23
C TRP A 134 -1.89 -12.42 18.34
N VAL A 135 -1.43 -13.07 19.40
CA VAL A 135 -2.23 -13.35 20.61
C VAL A 135 -2.23 -12.09 21.51
N PRO A 136 -3.32 -11.78 22.24
CA PRO A 136 -3.29 -10.73 23.27
C PRO A 136 -2.18 -11.01 24.30
N PRO A 137 -1.41 -10.00 24.77
CA PRO A 137 -1.61 -8.54 24.71
C PRO A 137 -0.87 -7.82 23.58
N VAL A 138 -0.09 -8.54 22.77
CA VAL A 138 0.75 -7.94 21.71
C VAL A 138 -0.10 -7.27 20.64
N HIS A 139 -1.26 -7.86 20.35
CA HIS A 139 -2.28 -7.28 19.47
C HIS A 139 -2.67 -5.85 19.87
N ASP A 140 -2.89 -5.60 21.16
CA ASP A 140 -3.40 -4.32 21.66
C ASP A 140 -2.31 -3.24 21.66
N LEU A 141 -1.07 -3.62 21.97
CA LEU A 141 0.09 -2.74 21.83
C LEU A 141 0.31 -2.32 20.37
N ILE A 142 0.18 -3.28 19.46
CA ILE A 142 0.27 -3.03 18.02
C ILE A 142 -0.88 -2.12 17.54
N GLN A 143 -2.10 -2.27 18.07
CA GLN A 143 -3.20 -1.36 17.77
C GLN A 143 -2.92 0.06 18.28
N LEU A 144 -2.34 0.22 19.47
CA LEU A 144 -1.98 1.54 20.00
C LEU A 144 -0.94 2.24 19.11
N THR A 145 -0.01 1.49 18.52
CA THR A 145 0.95 2.08 17.57
C THR A 145 0.29 2.64 16.31
N GLN A 146 -0.95 2.25 15.95
CA GLN A 146 -1.65 2.78 14.77
C GLN A 146 -1.91 4.29 14.85
N LEU A 147 -2.19 4.81 16.05
CA LEU A 147 -2.42 6.26 16.22
C LEU A 147 -1.14 7.08 16.08
N LEU A 148 0.02 6.44 16.28
CA LEU A 148 1.33 7.08 16.28
C LEU A 148 2.15 6.73 15.03
N THR A 149 1.74 5.71 14.28
CA THR A 149 2.39 5.27 13.05
C THR A 149 1.63 5.86 11.88
N PHE A 150 2.36 6.52 11.01
CA PHE A 150 1.79 7.08 9.81
C PHE A 150 1.39 5.93 8.85
N ASP A 151 0.11 5.55 8.86
CA ASP A 151 -0.40 4.48 8.01
C ASP A 151 -0.71 5.01 6.60
N PHE A 152 0.15 4.64 5.64
CA PHE A 152 -0.03 5.01 4.24
C PHE A 152 -1.21 4.28 3.58
N ASP A 153 -1.76 3.20 4.16
CA ASP A 153 -2.95 2.52 3.61
C ASP A 153 -4.22 3.38 3.74
N ILE A 154 -4.25 4.35 4.67
CA ILE A 154 -5.31 5.39 4.75
C ILE A 154 -5.26 6.29 3.53
N ILE A 155 -4.05 6.57 3.03
CA ILE A 155 -3.86 7.30 1.79
C ILE A 155 -4.09 6.29 0.68
N ARG A 156 -5.33 6.23 0.17
CA ARG A 156 -5.65 5.42 -1.01
C ARG A 156 -4.96 6.04 -2.22
N ILE A 157 -3.64 5.83 -2.35
CA ILE A 157 -2.77 6.47 -3.34
C ILE A 157 -3.25 6.15 -4.77
N SER A 158 -3.84 4.97 -4.96
CA SER A 158 -4.48 4.57 -6.23
C SER A 158 -5.66 5.47 -6.64
N CYS A 159 -6.25 6.22 -5.72
CA CYS A 159 -7.27 7.22 -5.99
C CYS A 159 -6.69 8.60 -6.37
N VAL A 160 -5.43 8.87 -6.03
CA VAL A 160 -4.75 10.14 -6.34
C VAL A 160 -3.98 10.02 -7.66
N TYR A 161 -3.17 8.97 -7.76
CA TYR A 161 -2.45 8.58 -8.96
C TYR A 161 -3.16 7.34 -9.48
N GLY A 162 -4.15 7.51 -10.35
CA GLY A 162 -4.76 6.38 -11.04
C GLY A 162 -3.65 5.57 -11.69
N VAL A 163 -3.44 4.33 -11.25
CA VAL A 163 -2.35 3.49 -11.76
C VAL A 163 -2.59 3.30 -13.25
N PRO A 164 -1.71 3.80 -14.15
CA PRO A 164 -1.81 3.45 -15.56
C PRO A 164 -1.70 1.92 -15.63
N ALA A 165 -2.66 1.28 -16.30
CA ALA A 165 -2.56 -0.15 -16.54
C ALA A 165 -1.23 -0.35 -17.27
N GLU A 166 -0.26 -1.00 -16.63
CA GLU A 166 0.96 -1.40 -17.32
C GLU A 166 0.52 -2.20 -18.54
N VAL A 167 0.92 -1.67 -19.69
CA VAL A 167 0.54 -2.13 -21.01
C VAL A 167 1.09 -3.56 -21.13
N SER A 168 0.18 -4.54 -21.05
CA SER A 168 0.42 -5.92 -21.47
C SER A 168 0.71 -5.98 -22.96
#